data_AF-A0A2E3Y1F0-F1
#
_entry.id   AF-A0A2E3Y1F0-F1
#
_cell.length_a   1.000
_cell.length_b   1.000
_cell.length_c   1.000
_cell.angle_alpha   90.00
_cell.angle_beta   90.00
_cell.angle_gamma   90.00
#
_symmetry.space_group_name_H-M   'P 1'
#
loop_
_entity.id
_entity.type
_entity.pdbx_description
1 polymer ?
#
loop_
_entity_poly.entity_id
_entity_poly.type
_entity_poly.pdbx_seq_one_letter_code
_entity_poly.pdbx_strand_id
1 'polypeptide(L)'
;MRTLFFSFIILSVAFSCVKLDDKLNDKYNCDKLSGVHKFVYEPIVISDDCNCVVSGKVKYLKDCKTVALIYYGNGDCDNIATKILCMDGKCFDENKIPFDTYDYLIECNGKSIEDGLVSEIEISQLNDGSSGPQP
;
A
#
# COMPACT_ATOMS: atom_id res chain seq x y z
N MET A 1 51.19 -13.45 -12.92
CA MET A 1 49.90 -14.18 -12.92
C MET A 1 49.13 -13.75 -11.67
N ARG A 2 48.05 -12.99 -11.88
CA ARG A 2 46.89 -12.70 -11.03
C ARG A 2 47.11 -12.41 -9.52
N THR A 3 46.91 -11.13 -9.20
CA THR A 3 46.54 -10.53 -7.91
C THR A 3 45.33 -11.20 -7.26
N LEU A 4 45.34 -11.35 -5.93
CA LEU A 4 44.12 -11.39 -5.10
C LEU A 4 44.33 -10.54 -3.84
N PHE A 5 43.90 -9.29 -3.93
CA PHE A 5 43.62 -8.45 -2.77
C PHE A 5 42.29 -8.93 -2.18
N PHE A 6 42.32 -9.41 -0.94
CA PHE A 6 41.11 -9.63 -0.14
C PHE A 6 40.55 -8.26 0.25
N SER A 7 39.55 -7.79 -0.50
CA SER A 7 38.83 -6.55 -0.21
C SER A 7 37.51 -6.87 0.48
N PHE A 8 37.37 -6.34 1.69
CA PHE A 8 36.14 -6.21 2.47
C PHE A 8 35.01 -5.62 1.62
N ILE A 9 33.90 -6.34 1.50
CA ILE A 9 32.60 -5.72 1.23
C ILE A 9 31.66 -6.14 2.35
N ILE A 10 31.65 -5.31 3.39
CA ILE A 10 30.56 -5.22 4.36
C ILE A 10 29.33 -4.84 3.54
N LEU A 11 28.41 -5.79 3.35
CA LEU A 11 27.11 -5.52 2.74
C LEU A 11 26.25 -4.80 3.79
N SER A 12 26.61 -3.54 4.07
CA SER A 12 25.76 -2.60 4.77
C SER A 12 24.60 -2.27 3.83
N VAL A 13 23.51 -3.03 3.95
CA VAL A 13 22.22 -2.66 3.38
C VAL A 13 21.74 -1.45 4.18
N ALA A 14 22.26 -0.28 3.83
CA ALA A 14 21.65 0.98 4.17
C ALA A 14 20.29 0.99 3.45
N PHE A 15 19.26 0.52 4.14
CA PHE A 15 17.88 0.83 3.78
C PHE A 15 17.76 2.35 3.84
N SER A 16 17.98 2.94 2.67
CA SER A 16 17.96 4.37 2.46
C SER A 16 16.59 4.86 2.87
N CYS A 17 16.58 5.62 3.96
CA CYS A 17 15.47 6.48 4.31
C CYS A 17 15.36 7.57 3.21
N VAL A 18 14.13 7.90 2.83
CA VAL A 18 13.73 9.06 1.99
C VAL A 18 13.95 8.92 0.48
N LYS A 19 12.85 8.64 -0.26
CA LYS A 19 12.46 9.14 -1.61
C LYS A 19 11.27 8.33 -2.17
N LEU A 20 10.18 8.25 -1.41
CA LEU A 20 9.02 7.45 -1.79
C LEU A 20 7.91 8.31 -2.42
N ASP A 21 7.75 9.54 -1.96
CA ASP A 21 6.75 10.48 -2.48
C ASP A 21 7.10 10.97 -3.89
N ASP A 22 8.39 11.09 -4.20
CA ASP A 22 8.89 11.42 -5.56
C ASP A 22 8.43 10.40 -6.61
N LYS A 23 8.47 9.10 -6.29
CA LYS A 23 8.10 8.03 -7.25
C LYS A 23 6.60 8.02 -7.56
N LEU A 24 5.78 8.54 -6.65
CA LEU A 24 4.33 8.67 -6.82
C LEU A 24 3.98 9.90 -7.67
N ASN A 25 4.64 11.03 -7.38
CA ASN A 25 4.53 12.27 -8.15
C ASN A 25 5.01 12.11 -9.60
N ASP A 26 5.98 11.22 -9.85
CA ASP A 26 6.44 10.88 -11.21
C ASP A 26 5.43 10.02 -11.98
N LYS A 27 4.68 9.12 -11.30
CA LYS A 27 3.68 8.26 -11.96
C LYS A 27 2.38 9.01 -12.25
N TYR A 28 1.97 9.93 -11.38
CA TYR A 28 0.78 10.74 -11.56
C TYR A 28 1.07 12.21 -11.24
N ASN A 29 0.73 13.10 -12.17
CA ASN A 29 0.72 14.54 -11.93
C ASN A 29 -0.44 14.87 -10.99
N CYS A 30 -0.16 14.89 -9.68
CA CYS A 30 -1.14 15.10 -8.63
C CYS A 30 -1.92 16.41 -8.76
N ASP A 31 -1.34 17.45 -9.36
CA ASP A 31 -2.01 18.73 -9.62
C ASP A 31 -3.15 18.60 -10.64
N LYS A 32 -3.21 17.48 -11.37
CA LYS A 32 -4.26 17.16 -12.35
C LYS A 32 -5.26 16.13 -11.84
N LEU A 33 -5.08 15.59 -10.63
CA LEU A 33 -5.98 14.60 -10.06
C LEU A 33 -7.07 15.29 -9.23
N SER A 34 -8.33 15.20 -9.68
CA SER A 34 -9.50 15.62 -8.91
C SER A 34 -10.16 14.42 -8.22
N GLY A 35 -10.56 14.56 -6.97
CA GLY A 35 -11.21 13.47 -6.22
C GLY A 35 -10.21 12.49 -5.60
N VAL A 36 -10.70 11.32 -5.18
CA VAL A 36 -9.88 10.29 -4.52
C VAL A 36 -9.38 9.30 -5.56
N HIS A 37 -8.08 9.02 -5.56
CA HIS A 37 -7.47 8.03 -6.43
C HIS A 37 -6.80 6.93 -5.62
N LYS A 38 -6.81 5.70 -6.13
CA LYS A 38 -6.06 4.58 -5.56
C LYS A 38 -4.89 4.19 -6.45
N PHE A 39 -3.86 3.68 -5.79
CA PHE A 39 -2.63 3.24 -6.45
C PHE A 39 -2.07 2.00 -5.76
N VAL A 40 -1.75 0.98 -6.56
CA VAL A 40 -1.06 -0.24 -6.15
C VAL A 40 0.41 0.08 -5.87
N TYR A 41 0.72 0.23 -4.59
CA TYR A 41 2.05 0.55 -4.08
C TYR A 41 2.95 -0.68 -3.99
N GLU A 42 2.41 -1.82 -3.54
CA GLU A 42 3.05 -3.13 -3.67
C GLU A 42 2.13 -4.05 -4.46
N PRO A 43 2.65 -4.85 -5.41
CA PRO A 43 1.84 -5.68 -6.30
C PRO A 43 0.81 -6.53 -5.56
N ILE A 44 -0.39 -6.60 -6.12
CA ILE A 44 -1.47 -7.46 -5.62
C ILE A 44 -1.19 -8.90 -6.01
N VAL A 45 -1.21 -9.79 -5.03
CA VAL A 45 -1.08 -11.24 -5.23
C VAL A 45 -2.39 -11.91 -4.86
N ILE A 46 -2.94 -12.66 -5.81
CA ILE A 46 -4.12 -13.50 -5.61
C ILE A 46 -3.63 -14.94 -5.46
N SER A 47 -4.09 -15.63 -4.42
CA SER A 47 -3.80 -17.05 -4.25
C SER A 47 -4.85 -17.89 -4.99
N ASP A 48 -4.40 -18.80 -5.85
CA ASP A 48 -5.29 -19.75 -6.54
C ASP A 48 -5.94 -20.75 -5.56
N ASP A 49 -5.32 -21.00 -4.40
CA ASP A 49 -5.80 -21.97 -3.42
C ASP A 49 -7.06 -21.49 -2.68
N CYS A 50 -7.17 -20.18 -2.43
CA CYS A 50 -8.31 -19.58 -1.74
C CYS A 50 -9.09 -18.55 -2.58
N ASN A 51 -8.61 -18.22 -3.78
CA ASN A 51 -9.20 -17.22 -4.68
C ASN A 51 -9.36 -15.83 -4.04
N CYS A 52 -8.42 -15.47 -3.16
CA CYS A 52 -8.40 -14.24 -2.39
C CYS A 52 -7.13 -13.43 -2.69
N VAL A 53 -7.21 -12.11 -2.55
CA VAL A 53 -6.00 -11.30 -2.41
C VAL A 53 -5.34 -11.65 -1.08
N VAL A 54 -4.07 -12.05 -1.10
CA VAL A 54 -3.32 -12.50 0.09
C VAL A 54 -2.13 -11.61 0.42
N SER A 55 -1.71 -10.74 -0.49
CA SER A 55 -0.70 -9.71 -0.22
C SER A 55 -0.76 -8.57 -1.23
N GLY A 56 -0.12 -7.47 -0.85
CA GLY A 56 -0.08 -6.24 -1.65
C GLY A 56 -0.44 -5.03 -0.81
N LYS A 57 -0.20 -3.83 -1.36
CA LYS A 57 -0.49 -2.57 -0.69
C LYS A 57 -1.09 -1.57 -1.65
N VAL A 58 -2.17 -0.92 -1.23
CA VAL A 58 -2.86 0.11 -2.02
C VAL A 58 -2.91 1.41 -1.23
N LYS A 59 -2.43 2.50 -1.83
CA LYS A 59 -2.56 3.85 -1.27
C LYS A 59 -3.78 4.54 -1.84
N TYR A 60 -4.52 5.23 -0.98
CA TYR A 60 -5.60 6.12 -1.36
C TYR A 60 -5.12 7.56 -1.20
N LEU A 61 -5.26 8.35 -2.26
CA LEU A 61 -4.79 9.72 -2.33
C LEU A 61 -5.96 10.68 -2.53
N LYS A 62 -5.92 11.78 -1.81
CA LYS A 62 -6.80 12.93 -1.98
C LYS A 62 -5.96 14.19 -1.86
N ASP A 63 -6.11 15.14 -2.78
CA ASP A 63 -5.39 16.42 -2.75
C ASP A 63 -3.86 16.24 -2.60
N CYS A 64 -3.29 15.28 -3.36
CA CYS A 64 -1.86 14.91 -3.32
C CYS A 64 -1.37 14.32 -1.97
N LYS A 65 -2.27 14.04 -1.03
CA LYS A 65 -1.93 13.43 0.26
C LYS A 65 -2.45 12.00 0.33
N THR A 66 -1.61 11.09 0.82
CA THR A 66 -2.09 9.75 1.20
C THR A 66 -3.04 9.90 2.38
N VAL A 67 -4.29 9.47 2.21
CA VAL A 67 -5.33 9.48 3.25
C VAL A 67 -5.52 8.11 3.89
N ALA A 68 -5.19 7.04 3.17
CA ALA A 68 -5.20 5.69 3.70
C ALA A 68 -4.22 4.78 2.96
N LEU A 69 -3.79 3.74 3.66
CA LEU A 69 -3.01 2.62 3.13
C LEU A 69 -3.74 1.32 3.48
N ILE A 70 -4.09 0.53 2.47
CA ILE A 70 -4.64 -0.81 2.64
C ILE A 70 -3.51 -1.82 2.46
N TYR A 71 -3.36 -2.71 3.44
CA TYR A 71 -2.41 -3.82 3.44
C TYR A 71 -3.20 -5.13 3.41
N TYR A 72 -2.99 -5.93 2.38
CA TYR A 72 -3.76 -7.17 2.14
C TYR A 72 -3.12 -8.42 2.75
N GLY A 73 -2.22 -8.26 3.73
CA GLY A 73 -1.57 -9.39 4.38
C GLY A 73 -0.22 -9.78 3.77
N ASN A 74 0.26 -10.94 4.23
CA ASN A 74 1.61 -11.47 4.09
C ASN A 74 1.68 -12.75 3.23
N GLY A 75 0.57 -13.16 2.61
CA GLY A 75 0.45 -14.41 1.85
C GLY A 75 -0.51 -15.44 2.47
N ASP A 76 -1.00 -15.21 3.69
CA ASP A 76 -1.93 -16.11 4.37
C ASP A 76 -3.38 -15.98 3.79
N CYS A 77 -4.11 -17.09 3.71
CA CYS A 77 -5.51 -17.12 3.29
C CYS A 77 -6.45 -16.93 4.49
N ASP A 78 -6.44 -15.73 5.10
CA ASP A 78 -7.31 -15.36 6.23
C ASP A 78 -8.46 -14.42 5.85
N ASN A 79 -8.41 -13.86 4.63
CA ASN A 79 -9.35 -12.90 4.08
C ASN A 79 -9.40 -11.59 4.87
N ILE A 80 -8.30 -11.23 5.53
CA ILE A 80 -8.19 -10.02 6.34
C ILE A 80 -7.33 -9.00 5.60
N ALA A 81 -7.85 -7.78 5.49
CA ALA A 81 -7.07 -6.62 5.10
C ALA A 81 -7.00 -5.63 6.26
N THR A 82 -5.87 -4.95 6.36
CA THR A 82 -5.61 -3.92 7.35
C THR A 82 -5.66 -2.56 6.68
N LYS A 83 -6.60 -1.72 7.11
CA LYS A 83 -6.69 -0.31 6.73
C LYS A 83 -5.93 0.54 7.74
N ILE A 84 -5.01 1.35 7.24
CA ILE A 84 -4.27 2.34 8.03
C ILE A 84 -4.71 3.73 7.60
N LEU A 85 -5.24 4.53 8.53
CA LEU A 85 -5.58 5.93 8.26
C LEU A 85 -4.33 6.81 8.38
N CYS A 86 -4.14 7.69 7.39
CA CYS A 86 -2.95 8.51 7.28
C CYS A 86 -3.27 9.97 7.64
N MET A 87 -2.38 10.61 8.39
CA MET A 87 -2.47 12.00 8.81
C MET A 87 -1.44 12.83 8.05
N ASP A 88 -1.89 13.87 7.35
CA ASP A 88 -1.05 14.75 6.55
C ASP A 88 -0.10 14.02 5.58
N GLY A 89 -0.61 12.98 4.93
CA GLY A 89 0.14 12.19 3.96
C GLY A 89 1.06 11.13 4.57
N LYS A 90 1.17 11.08 5.90
CA LYS A 90 1.98 10.09 6.63
C LYS A 90 1.07 9.03 7.24
N CYS A 91 1.47 7.77 7.17
CA CYS A 91 0.70 6.66 7.74
C CYS A 91 1.33 6.07 9.01
N PHE A 92 2.58 6.44 9.30
CA PHE A 92 3.36 5.93 10.41
C PHE A 92 4.06 7.07 11.14
N ASP A 93 4.28 6.90 12.44
CA ASP A 93 5.10 7.78 13.25
C ASP A 93 6.61 7.56 12.99
N GLU A 94 7.45 8.29 13.72
CA GLU A 94 8.91 8.20 13.66
C GLU A 94 9.47 6.82 14.06
N ASN A 95 8.70 6.04 14.82
CA ASN A 95 9.04 4.68 15.25
C ASN A 95 8.44 3.60 14.32
N LYS A 96 7.83 4.01 13.20
CA LYS A 96 7.14 3.14 12.23
C LYS A 96 5.87 2.48 12.80
N ILE A 97 5.26 3.06 13.81
CA ILE A 97 3.98 2.63 14.35
C ILE A 97 2.87 3.27 13.52
N PRO A 98 1.88 2.51 13.01
CA PRO A 98 0.77 3.08 12.24
C PRO A 98 -0.10 3.97 13.13
N PHE A 99 -0.60 5.09 12.59
CA PHE A 99 -1.37 6.05 13.38
C PHE A 99 -2.72 5.52 13.86
N ASP A 100 -3.49 4.92 12.96
CA ASP A 100 -4.78 4.33 13.27
C ASP A 100 -5.05 3.17 12.30
N THR A 101 -5.50 2.04 12.83
CA THR A 101 -5.49 0.75 12.14
C THR A 101 -6.79 -0.02 12.37
N TYR A 102 -7.38 -0.52 11.30
CA TYR A 102 -8.64 -1.27 11.31
C TYR A 102 -8.52 -2.50 10.44
N ASP A 103 -8.72 -3.67 11.03
CA ASP A 103 -8.82 -4.92 10.28
C ASP A 103 -10.26 -5.14 9.83
N TYR A 104 -10.42 -5.60 8.59
CA TYR A 104 -11.73 -5.90 8.02
C TYR A 104 -11.65 -7.10 7.08
N LEU A 105 -12.79 -7.76 6.90
CA LEU A 105 -12.90 -8.90 6.00
C LEU A 105 -13.04 -8.42 4.56
N ILE A 106 -12.35 -9.10 3.65
CA ILE A 106 -12.49 -8.92 2.21
C ILE A 106 -13.26 -10.08 1.57
N GLU A 107 -13.99 -9.78 0.52
CA GLU A 107 -14.66 -10.75 -0.31
C GLU A 107 -13.68 -11.41 -1.28
N CYS A 108 -13.52 -12.72 -1.18
CA CYS A 108 -12.70 -13.49 -2.10
C CYS A 108 -13.44 -13.74 -3.41
N ASN A 109 -13.05 -13.01 -4.44
CA ASN A 109 -13.71 -13.03 -5.73
C ASN A 109 -12.74 -13.21 -6.91
N GLY A 110 -11.45 -13.47 -6.62
CA GLY A 110 -10.40 -13.62 -7.64
C GLY A 110 -10.09 -12.35 -8.43
N LYS A 111 -10.60 -11.18 -8.01
CA LYS A 111 -10.35 -9.92 -8.69
C LYS A 111 -9.08 -9.27 -8.15
N SER A 112 -8.34 -8.67 -9.08
CA SER A 112 -7.20 -7.83 -8.74
C SER A 112 -7.64 -6.40 -8.56
N ILE A 113 -6.79 -5.60 -7.91
CA ILE A 113 -7.01 -4.19 -7.71
C ILE A 113 -6.11 -3.42 -8.66
N GLU A 114 -6.68 -2.45 -9.34
CA GLU A 114 -6.00 -1.59 -10.30
C GLU A 114 -5.93 -0.14 -9.81
N ASP A 115 -4.98 0.61 -10.35
CA ASP A 115 -4.89 2.05 -10.13
C ASP A 115 -6.11 2.77 -10.75
N GLY A 116 -6.56 3.87 -10.14
CA GLY A 116 -7.61 4.68 -10.77
C GLY A 116 -8.37 5.60 -9.83
N LEU A 117 -9.40 6.23 -10.40
CA LEU A 117 -10.36 7.05 -9.66
C LEU A 117 -11.24 6.13 -8.79
N VAL A 118 -11.43 6.53 -7.54
CA VAL A 118 -12.18 5.77 -6.54
C VAL A 118 -13.66 6.20 -6.59
N SER A 119 -14.55 5.21 -6.60
CA SER A 119 -16.00 5.44 -6.58
C SER A 119 -16.50 5.95 -5.23
N GLU A 120 -17.67 6.59 -5.19
CA GLU A 120 -18.28 7.05 -3.93
C GLU A 120 -18.55 5.91 -2.94
N ILE A 121 -18.92 4.72 -3.44
CA ILE A 121 -19.15 3.53 -2.62
C ILE A 121 -17.86 3.09 -1.94
N GLU A 122 -16.77 3.02 -2.70
CA GLU A 122 -15.46 2.64 -2.18
C GLU A 122 -14.92 3.70 -1.20
N ILE A 123 -15.18 5.00 -1.44
CA ILE A 123 -14.88 6.07 -0.47
C ILE A 123 -15.69 5.89 0.82
N SER A 124 -16.97 5.51 0.72
CA SER A 124 -17.80 5.24 1.90
C SER A 124 -17.24 4.08 2.72
N GLN A 125 -16.83 2.99 2.07
CA GLN A 125 -16.18 1.85 2.73
C GLN A 125 -14.84 2.25 3.36
N LEU A 126 -14.05 3.09 2.68
CA LEU A 126 -12.80 3.60 3.21
C LEU A 126 -12.99 4.35 4.54
N ASN A 127 -14.06 5.14 4.65
CA ASN A 127 -14.36 5.94 5.83
C ASN A 127 -15.16 5.19 6.92
N ASP A 128 -15.58 3.95 6.67
CA ASP A 128 -16.32 3.14 7.64
C ASP A 128 -15.36 2.50 8.66
N GLY A 129 -15.56 2.74 9.95
CA GLY A 129 -14.71 2.14 11.00
C GLY A 129 -14.86 0.63 11.18
N SER A 130 -15.86 0.01 10.53
CA SER A 130 -16.18 -1.42 10.63
C SER A 130 -15.97 -2.20 9.33
N SER A 131 -15.65 -1.52 8.24
CA SER A 131 -15.43 -2.14 6.93
C SER A 131 -14.31 -1.45 6.15
N GLY A 132 -14.08 -1.88 4.91
CA GLY A 132 -13.08 -1.29 4.05
C GLY A 132 -13.28 -1.64 2.57
N PRO A 133 -12.49 -1.01 1.70
CA PRO A 133 -12.55 -1.23 0.25
C PRO A 133 -12.39 -2.70 -0.10
N GLN A 134 -13.25 -3.18 -1.01
CA GLN A 134 -13.25 -4.55 -1.50
C GLN A 134 -12.42 -4.68 -2.81
N PRO A 135 -11.79 -5.84 -3.06
CA PRO A 135 -11.10 -6.15 -4.31
C PRO A 135 -12.02 -6.18 -5.55
#